data_AF-A0A0B4CKX6-F1
#
_entry.id   AF-A0A0B4CKX6-F1
#
_cell.length_a   1.000
_cell.length_b   1.000
_cell.length_c   1.000
_cell.angle_alpha   90.00
_cell.angle_beta   90.00
_cell.angle_gamma   90.00
#
_symmetry.space_group_name_H-M   'P 1'
#
loop_
_entity.id
_entity.type
_entity.pdbx_description
1 polymer ?
#
loop_
_entity_poly.entity_id
_entity_poly.type
_entity_poly.pdbx_seq_one_letter_code
_entity_poly.pdbx_strand_id
1 'polypeptide(L)'
;MPPKNNSMISDSIYFFIAGLVAFFQGRSYYNNANEIYYEEYDKAISWVRRKFLFLHKPSSMRFLGGVLMLIGIINFFLVFYTLFKSYF
;
A
#
# COMPACT_ATOMS: atom_id res chain seq x y z
N MET A 1 -34.19 -10.97 -4.79
CA MET A 1 -33.28 -10.12 -4.00
C MET A 1 -32.20 -11.03 -3.41
N PRO A 2 -30.93 -10.92 -3.81
CA PRO A 2 -29.88 -11.74 -3.20
C PRO A 2 -29.77 -11.40 -1.70
N PRO A 3 -29.45 -12.38 -0.84
CA PRO A 3 -29.37 -12.15 0.60
C PRO A 3 -28.25 -11.14 0.91
N LYS A 4 -28.55 -10.18 1.81
CA LYS A 4 -27.68 -9.08 2.27
C LYS A 4 -26.29 -9.53 2.77
N ASN A 5 -26.14 -10.82 3.12
CA ASN A 5 -24.87 -11.41 3.53
C ASN A 5 -23.86 -11.57 2.38
N ASN A 6 -24.31 -11.76 1.14
CA ASN A 6 -23.41 -12.01 0.03
C ASN A 6 -22.57 -10.77 -0.33
N SER A 7 -23.13 -9.56 -0.14
CA SER A 7 -22.38 -8.31 -0.34
C SER A 7 -21.34 -8.08 0.75
N MET A 8 -21.66 -8.32 2.02
CA MET A 8 -20.71 -8.12 3.13
C MET A 8 -19.49 -9.02 3.05
N ILE A 9 -19.66 -10.27 2.61
CA ILE A 9 -18.55 -11.22 2.42
C ILE A 9 -17.69 -10.79 1.23
N SER A 10 -18.31 -10.41 0.10
CA SER A 10 -17.60 -9.91 -1.09
C SER A 10 -16.77 -8.65 -0.79
N ASP A 11 -17.35 -7.69 -0.06
CA ASP A 11 -16.67 -6.45 0.34
C ASP A 11 -15.48 -6.78 1.26
N SER A 12 -15.65 -7.70 2.21
CA SER A 12 -14.57 -8.14 3.11
C SER A 12 -13.41 -8.80 2.36
N ILE A 13 -13.70 -9.61 1.34
CA ILE A 13 -12.67 -10.21 0.46
C ILE A 13 -11.95 -9.12 -0.34
N TYR A 14 -12.67 -8.13 -0.86
CA TYR A 14 -12.08 -7.01 -1.59
C TYR A 14 -11.13 -6.19 -0.69
N PHE A 15 -11.57 -5.83 0.52
CA PHE A 15 -10.73 -5.12 1.49
C PHE A 15 -9.50 -5.93 1.92
N PHE A 16 -9.63 -7.26 2.01
CA PHE A 16 -8.51 -8.14 2.31
C PHE A 16 -7.45 -8.13 1.21
N ILE A 17 -7.87 -8.31 -0.05
CA ILE A 17 -6.95 -8.29 -1.20
C ILE A 17 -6.30 -6.91 -1.31
N ALA A 18 -7.08 -5.84 -1.20
CA ALA A 18 -6.55 -4.47 -1.22
C ALA A 18 -5.54 -4.24 -0.08
N GLY A 19 -5.80 -4.76 1.12
CA GLY A 19 -4.89 -4.70 2.26
C GLY A 19 -3.58 -5.45 2.02
N LEU A 20 -3.64 -6.66 1.46
CA LEU A 20 -2.44 -7.43 1.10
C LEU A 20 -1.61 -6.70 0.04
N VAL A 21 -2.24 -6.21 -1.03
CA VAL A 21 -1.56 -5.46 -2.09
C VAL A 21 -0.89 -4.21 -1.51
N ALA A 22 -1.59 -3.45 -0.68
CA ALA A 22 -1.04 -2.27 -0.02
C ALA A 22 0.16 -2.62 0.87
N PHE A 23 0.08 -3.73 1.62
CA PHE A 23 1.17 -4.18 2.48
C PHE A 23 2.42 -4.57 1.68
N PHE A 24 2.27 -5.37 0.63
CA PHE A 24 3.41 -5.80 -0.20
C PHE A 24 4.02 -4.65 -1.00
N GLN A 25 3.19 -3.76 -1.57
CA GLN A 25 3.71 -2.54 -2.22
C GLN A 25 4.42 -1.65 -1.21
N GLY A 26 3.84 -1.45 -0.02
CA GLY A 26 4.44 -0.67 1.05
C GLY A 26 5.80 -1.22 1.47
N ARG A 27 5.91 -2.54 1.63
CA ARG A 27 7.18 -3.23 1.95
C ARG A 27 8.21 -3.05 0.83
N SER A 28 7.79 -3.14 -0.42
CA SER A 28 8.66 -2.91 -1.59
C SER A 28 9.21 -1.48 -1.57
N TYR A 29 8.34 -0.47 -1.41
CA TYR A 29 8.77 0.93 -1.31
C TYR A 29 9.66 1.17 -0.10
N TYR A 30 9.36 0.60 1.06
CA TYR A 30 10.16 0.78 2.27
C TYR A 30 11.58 0.21 2.12
N ASN A 31 11.70 -0.99 1.55
CA ASN A 31 12.98 -1.68 1.42
C ASN A 31 13.81 -1.17 0.23
N ASN A 32 13.15 -0.89 -0.91
CA ASN A 32 13.82 -0.57 -2.17
C ASN A 32 13.83 0.93 -2.51
N ALA A 33 13.37 1.80 -1.61
CA ALA A 33 13.30 3.26 -1.83
C ALA A 33 14.59 3.89 -2.37
N ASN A 34 15.75 3.44 -1.86
CA ASN A 34 17.03 3.98 -2.33
C ASN A 34 17.34 3.52 -3.76
N GLU A 35 17.09 2.25 -4.07
CA GLU A 35 17.38 1.67 -5.39
C GLU A 35 16.48 2.31 -6.46
N ILE A 36 15.18 2.43 -6.17
CA ILE A 36 14.21 3.12 -7.04
C ILE A 36 14.64 4.58 -7.28
N TYR A 37 15.08 5.28 -6.22
CA TYR A 37 15.54 6.66 -6.33
C TYR A 37 16.77 6.79 -7.24
N TYR A 38 17.78 5.93 -7.08
CA TYR A 38 18.98 5.99 -7.91
C TYR A 38 18.69 5.60 -9.36
N GLU A 39 17.83 4.60 -9.58
CA GLU A 39 17.42 4.21 -10.93
C GLU A 39 16.69 5.33 -11.68
N GLU A 40 15.77 6.03 -10.99
CA GLU A 40 15.06 7.17 -11.58
C GLU A 40 15.97 8.38 -11.79
N TYR A 41 16.93 8.60 -10.88
CA TYR A 41 17.92 9.67 -10.97
C TYR A 41 18.86 9.47 -12.16
N ASP A 42 19.32 8.25 -12.40
CA ASP A 42 20.19 7.92 -13.53
C ASP A 42 19.45 8.00 -14.88
N LYS A 43 18.16 7.66 -14.89
CA LYS A 43 17.27 7.83 -16.06
C LYS A 43 16.85 9.28 -16.29
N ALA A 44 17.20 10.23 -15.41
CA ALA A 44 16.81 11.62 -15.54
C ALA A 44 17.76 12.40 -16.47
N ILE A 45 17.33 12.57 -17.73
CA ILE A 45 18.04 13.32 -18.78
C ILE A 45 18.01 14.84 -18.51
N SER A 46 16.93 15.38 -17.93
CA SER A 46 16.78 16.82 -17.68
C SER A 46 17.15 17.23 -16.25
N TRP A 47 17.79 18.40 -16.12
CA TRP A 47 18.15 18.99 -14.83
C TRP A 47 16.93 19.24 -13.93
N VAL A 48 15.79 19.61 -14.53
CA VAL A 48 14.51 19.77 -13.82
C VAL A 48 14.05 18.47 -13.17
N ARG A 49 14.15 17.34 -13.89
CA ARG A 49 13.77 16.03 -13.36
C ARG A 49 14.69 15.59 -12.23
N ARG A 50 15.99 15.87 -12.31
CA ARG A 50 16.94 15.62 -11.20
C ARG A 50 16.61 16.46 -9.96
N LYS A 51 16.28 17.75 -10.12
CA LYS A 51 15.83 18.60 -9.00
C LYS A 51 14.53 18.09 -8.37
N PHE A 52 13.58 17.65 -9.19
CA PHE A 52 12.31 17.11 -8.71
C PHE A 52 12.50 15.80 -7.93
N LEU A 53 13.36 14.91 -8.42
CA LEU A 53 13.73 13.67 -7.74
C LEU A 53 14.45 13.96 -6.42
N PHE A 54 15.38 14.92 -6.40
CA PHE A 54 16.08 15.32 -5.16
C PHE A 54 15.13 15.85 -4.07
N LEU A 55 14.04 16.52 -4.46
CA LEU A 55 12.98 16.94 -3.53
C LEU A 55 12.19 15.74 -2.99
N HIS A 56 12.04 14.69 -3.78
CA HIS A 56 11.43 13.40 -3.39
C HIS A 56 12.50 12.42 -2.91
N LYS A 57 13.33 12.85 -1.96
CA LYS A 57 14.36 12.01 -1.32
C LYS A 57 13.76 10.66 -0.86
N PRO A 58 14.59 9.59 -0.83
CA PRO A 58 14.13 8.25 -0.46
C PRO A 58 13.53 8.15 0.94
N SER A 59 13.75 9.14 1.83
CA SER A 59 13.04 9.23 3.10
C SER A 59 11.53 9.35 2.93
N SER A 60 11.06 10.08 1.91
CA SER A 60 9.64 10.22 1.59
C SER A 60 9.06 8.91 1.03
N MET A 61 9.80 8.19 0.18
CA MET A 61 9.40 6.86 -0.32
C MET A 61 9.35 5.81 0.80
N ARG A 62 10.30 5.83 1.74
CA ARG A 62 10.25 4.97 2.94
C ARG A 62 9.05 5.30 3.81
N PHE A 63 8.77 6.59 4.02
CA PHE A 63 7.58 7.01 4.75
C PHE A 63 6.30 6.52 4.08
N LEU A 64 6.17 6.70 2.76
CA LEU A 64 5.05 6.19 1.97
C LEU A 64 4.91 4.67 2.09
N GLY A 65 6.03 3.95 1.99
CA GLY A 65 6.06 2.50 2.20
C GLY A 65 5.55 2.07 3.57
N GLY A 66 5.97 2.77 4.62
CA GLY A 66 5.48 2.55 5.98
C GLY A 66 3.98 2.83 6.14
N VAL A 67 3.48 3.92 5.55
CA VAL A 67 2.04 4.26 5.55
C VAL A 67 1.23 3.17 4.84
N LEU A 68 1.67 2.70 3.68
CA LEU A 68 1.00 1.62 2.94
C LEU A 68 0.98 0.29 3.72
N MET A 69 2.08 -0.04 4.42
CA MET A 69 2.12 -1.20 5.31
C MET A 69 1.12 -1.08 6.46
N LEU A 70 1.02 0.10 7.10
CA LEU A 70 0.03 0.36 8.15
C LEU A 70 -1.41 0.23 7.65
N ILE A 71 -1.71 0.78 6.46
CA ILE A 71 -3.03 0.65 5.83
C ILE A 71 -3.36 -0.83 5.60
N GLY A 72 -2.41 -1.63 5.11
CA GLY A 72 -2.60 -3.06 4.92
C GLY A 72 -2.93 -3.80 6.22
N ILE A 73 -2.20 -3.48 7.31
CA ILE A 73 -2.43 -4.05 8.64
C ILE A 73 -3.82 -3.66 9.18
N ILE A 74 -4.21 -2.39 9.07
CA ILE A 74 -5.52 -1.90 9.51
C ILE A 74 -6.64 -2.62 8.75
N ASN A 75 -6.53 -2.73 7.42
CA ASN A 75 -7.51 -3.46 6.61
C ASN A 75 -7.61 -4.93 7.03
N PHE A 76 -6.50 -5.58 7.35
CA PHE A 76 -6.51 -6.96 7.85
C PHE A 76 -7.32 -7.07 9.16
N PHE A 77 -7.11 -6.17 10.12
CA PHE A 77 -7.86 -6.15 11.38
C PHE A 77 -9.35 -5.86 11.17
N LEU A 78 -9.70 -4.95 10.26
CA LEU A 78 -11.11 -4.63 9.94
C LEU A 78 -11.83 -5.83 9.32
N VAL A 79 -11.18 -6.52 8.39
CA VAL A 79 -11.72 -7.73 7.77
C VAL A 79 -11.90 -8.82 8.83
N PHE A 80 -10.87 -9.04 9.66
CA PHE A 80 -10.93 -10.04 10.74
C PHE A 80 -12.08 -9.76 11.72
N TYR A 81 -12.23 -8.50 12.16
CA TYR A 81 -13.33 -8.07 13.02
C TYR A 81 -14.70 -8.31 12.37
N THR A 82 -14.84 -7.96 11.10
CA THR A 82 -16.11 -8.10 10.35
C THR A 82 -16.49 -9.57 10.17
N LEU A 83 -15.52 -10.44 9.87
CA LEU A 83 -15.74 -11.88 9.80
C LEU A 83 -16.11 -12.42 11.18
N PHE A 84 -15.35 -12.08 12.24
CA PHE A 84 -15.61 -12.57 13.60
C PHE A 84 -17.05 -12.24 14.06
N LYS A 85 -17.48 -10.99 13.86
CA LYS A 85 -18.86 -10.54 14.15
C LYS A 85 -19.94 -11.22 13.29
N SER A 86 -19.59 -11.70 12.10
CA SER A 86 -20.55 -12.36 11.21
C SER A 86 -20.73 -13.84 11.56
N TYR A 87 -19.75 -14.45 12.22
CA TYR A 87 -19.77 -15.86 12.62
C TYR A 87 -20.28 -16.10 14.06
N PHE A 88 -20.15 -15.12 14.96
CA PHE A 88 -20.62 -15.16 16.36
C PHE A 88 -21.63 -14.05 16.62
#